data_AF-A0A5N6DYR2-F1
#
_entry.id   AF-A0A5N6DYR2-F1
#
_cell.length_a   1.000
_cell.length_b   1.000
_cell.length_c   1.000
_cell.angle_alpha   90.00
_cell.angle_beta   90.00
_cell.angle_gamma   90.00
#
_symmetry.space_group_name_H-M   'P 1'
#
loop_
_entity.id
_entity.type
_entity.pdbx_description
1 polymer ?
#
loop_
_entity_poly.entity_id
_entity_poly.type
_entity_poly.pdbx_seq_one_letter_code
_entity_poly.pdbx_strand_id
1 'polypeptide(L)'
;MTVALDLVSQQPGFSASLDNMRLTISAAVLPSLLLLPCFIGDALAHPRPDPKAAWVRQGRGRKSSPRNLQVRSSMLSSSCVESNATVIKAPKHNVWEGLTDEETASVVKWLFQQAALNLTVTEDAGEWDNTIALVELMRPNKTDVLSYLDHQGPAPSRYAHVVLDNRATTDPHYADLLVGPLPITNQSTPAWTPLEYPYTRKTHGRVRNLDADYSTIYSEWLYKISASIADITLDLFNGTALGLDNDTLDVWGIDPLWQDDGRIIRWDTFWNMPTDEFDTGSILPLGLFFKSDVTGRDPSQWKLEGWLYNDIFYETTEAFRHAFFSPGFVKLKPNTEGPWAQTDQRGPMLPQDKQQPPLMVAPSGARYSVDLDRKYVTWMDFSFYISFSRDTGVSVFDIRYKGQRVLYELGLQEALAHYAGNDPIQSSVAYLDSYYGFGPYAFELVKGYDCPVYATYLNSSFYVSETTHTHIDSLCVFEYDADYPIQRHSTSDYVSSTKNVYLTLRSVSTIGNYDYMTR
;
A
#
# COMPACT_ATOMS: atom_id res chain seq x y z
N MET A 1 -47.19 -41.37 -11.68
CA MET A 1 -48.10 -41.61 -12.82
C MET A 1 -47.31 -41.25 -14.07
N THR A 2 -46.76 -42.28 -14.75
CA THR A 2 -46.75 -42.50 -16.21
C THR A 2 -46.90 -41.24 -17.10
N VAL A 3 -46.13 -40.89 -18.13
CA VAL A 3 -45.40 -41.54 -19.25
C VAL A 3 -44.57 -40.40 -19.88
N ALA A 4 -43.26 -40.47 -20.16
CA ALA A 4 -42.53 -41.18 -21.23
C ALA A 4 -42.51 -40.50 -22.63
N LEU A 5 -41.30 -40.45 -23.22
CA LEU A 5 -40.94 -40.50 -24.66
C LEU A 5 -41.33 -39.27 -25.53
N ASP A 6 -40.63 -38.83 -26.58
CA ASP A 6 -39.54 -39.36 -27.42
C ASP A 6 -39.09 -38.23 -28.39
N LEU A 7 -37.79 -38.00 -28.64
CA LEU A 7 -36.95 -38.52 -29.75
C LEU A 7 -37.06 -37.80 -31.12
N VAL A 8 -35.86 -37.60 -31.70
CA VAL A 8 -35.49 -37.70 -33.14
C VAL A 8 -35.68 -36.43 -34.00
N SER A 9 -34.60 -35.73 -34.36
CA SER A 9 -33.62 -35.96 -35.47
C SER A 9 -34.04 -35.29 -36.79
N GLN A 10 -33.14 -34.51 -37.40
CA GLN A 10 -32.61 -34.77 -38.75
C GLN A 10 -31.57 -33.70 -39.16
N GLN A 11 -30.43 -34.21 -39.63
CA GLN A 11 -29.37 -33.54 -40.39
C GLN A 11 -29.81 -33.30 -41.88
N PRO A 12 -28.91 -33.06 -42.86
CA PRO A 12 -28.04 -31.90 -43.11
C PRO A 12 -28.07 -31.46 -44.61
N GLY A 13 -27.23 -30.47 -44.98
CA GLY A 13 -26.44 -30.59 -46.23
C GLY A 13 -26.40 -29.40 -47.21
N PHE A 14 -25.16 -29.00 -47.55
CA PHE A 14 -24.60 -28.57 -48.85
C PHE A 14 -25.24 -27.35 -49.59
N SER A 15 -24.56 -26.51 -50.39
CA SER A 15 -23.16 -26.14 -50.70
C SER A 15 -23.20 -25.08 -51.83
N ALA A 16 -22.07 -24.38 -52.07
CA ALA A 16 -21.68 -23.70 -53.33
C ALA A 16 -22.41 -22.37 -53.65
N SER A 17 -21.85 -21.35 -54.31
CA SER A 17 -20.56 -21.08 -54.97
C SER A 17 -20.58 -19.62 -55.49
N LEU A 18 -19.38 -19.00 -55.56
CA LEU A 18 -18.86 -17.94 -56.46
C LEU A 18 -19.81 -16.98 -57.21
N ASP A 19 -19.50 -15.66 -57.28
CA ASP A 19 -18.58 -15.10 -58.29
C ASP A 19 -18.42 -13.55 -58.24
N ASN A 20 -17.18 -13.11 -58.55
CA ASN A 20 -16.74 -11.91 -59.29
C ASN A 20 -17.11 -10.48 -58.83
N MET A 21 -16.34 -9.40 -59.08
CA MET A 21 -14.98 -9.10 -59.58
C MET A 21 -14.99 -7.57 -59.84
N ARG A 22 -13.96 -6.80 -59.44
CA ARG A 22 -13.28 -5.77 -60.28
C ARG A 22 -12.22 -4.94 -59.54
N LEU A 23 -11.07 -4.84 -60.20
CA LEU A 23 -9.84 -4.09 -59.92
C LEU A 23 -9.89 -2.65 -60.49
N THR A 24 -9.06 -1.76 -59.92
CA THR A 24 -8.09 -0.83 -60.61
C THR A 24 -7.28 -0.09 -59.50
N ILE A 25 -5.95 -0.30 -59.29
CA ILE A 25 -4.72 0.22 -59.95
C ILE A 25 -4.65 1.77 -59.90
N SER A 26 -3.63 2.52 -59.44
CA SER A 26 -2.16 2.36 -59.24
C SER A 26 -1.61 3.53 -58.39
N ALA A 27 -0.49 3.35 -57.68
CA ALA A 27 0.77 4.12 -57.87
C ALA A 27 1.75 3.86 -56.70
N ALA A 28 2.97 3.47 -57.05
CA ALA A 28 4.07 3.10 -56.15
C ALA A 28 5.12 4.22 -56.06
N VAL A 29 5.77 4.37 -54.90
CA VAL A 29 7.19 4.82 -54.78
C VAL A 29 7.82 4.18 -53.53
N LEU A 30 8.87 3.39 -53.75
CA LEU A 30 9.93 3.00 -52.80
C LEU A 30 11.24 3.64 -53.35
N PRO A 31 12.32 3.87 -52.58
CA PRO A 31 13.11 2.75 -52.05
C PRO A 31 14.00 2.97 -50.80
N SER A 32 14.59 1.85 -50.35
CA SER A 32 15.87 1.64 -49.60
C SER A 32 15.82 1.84 -48.07
N LEU A 33 15.87 0.83 -47.17
CA LEU A 33 16.80 -0.29 -46.92
C LEU A 33 18.25 0.12 -46.56
N LEU A 34 18.56 0.06 -45.26
CA LEU A 34 19.90 -0.22 -44.73
C LEU A 34 19.75 -1.03 -43.42
N LEU A 35 20.10 -2.31 -43.52
CA LEU A 35 20.38 -3.25 -42.43
C LEU A 35 21.90 -3.21 -42.16
N LEU A 36 22.34 -3.20 -40.91
CA LEU A 36 23.49 -4.01 -40.44
C LEU A 36 23.56 -4.05 -38.89
N PRO A 37 24.12 -5.12 -38.29
CA PRO A 37 23.71 -5.69 -36.99
C PRO A 37 24.83 -5.72 -35.91
N CYS A 38 24.49 -6.37 -34.79
CA CYS A 38 25.34 -6.84 -33.66
C CYS A 38 25.77 -5.74 -32.65
N PHE A 39 25.85 -5.93 -31.32
CA PHE A 39 26.15 -7.11 -30.50
C PHE A 39 25.49 -7.04 -29.11
N ILE A 40 25.10 -8.23 -28.63
CA ILE A 40 25.13 -8.80 -27.26
C ILE A 40 25.66 -7.88 -26.14
N GLY A 41 24.90 -7.77 -25.06
CA GLY A 41 25.38 -7.28 -23.76
C GLY A 41 24.31 -7.38 -22.67
N ASP A 42 24.27 -8.52 -21.98
CA ASP A 42 23.62 -8.68 -20.68
C ASP A 42 24.15 -7.61 -19.71
N ALA A 43 23.33 -6.63 -19.34
CA ALA A 43 23.64 -5.68 -18.29
C ALA A 43 23.00 -6.13 -16.98
N LEU A 44 23.61 -7.14 -16.36
CA LEU A 44 23.45 -7.38 -14.93
C LEU A 44 23.98 -6.14 -14.19
N ALA A 45 23.09 -5.42 -13.52
CA ALA A 45 23.44 -4.34 -12.62
C ALA A 45 24.19 -4.93 -11.41
N HIS A 46 25.53 -4.89 -11.46
CA HIS A 46 26.36 -5.08 -10.28
C HIS A 46 26.69 -3.72 -9.65
N PRO A 47 26.52 -3.58 -8.33
CA PRO A 47 26.82 -2.34 -7.61
C PRO A 47 28.33 -2.11 -7.58
N ARG A 48 28.78 -0.93 -8.02
CA ARG A 48 30.15 -0.47 -7.78
C ARG A 48 30.21 0.22 -6.42
N PRO A 49 31.18 -0.14 -5.55
CA PRO A 49 31.42 0.57 -4.31
C PRO A 49 32.34 1.78 -4.51
N ASP A 50 31.94 2.85 -3.83
CA ASP A 50 32.69 3.98 -3.30
C ASP A 50 33.13 5.21 -4.14
N PRO A 51 32.94 6.43 -3.56
CA PRO A 51 33.18 7.72 -4.19
C PRO A 51 34.64 8.17 -4.03
N LYS A 52 35.15 8.90 -5.02
CA LYS A 52 36.45 9.60 -4.92
C LYS A 52 36.22 11.09 -4.60
N ALA A 53 36.27 11.44 -3.32
CA ALA A 53 36.46 12.83 -2.90
C ALA A 53 37.95 13.20 -2.87
N ALA A 54 38.29 14.31 -3.54
CA ALA A 54 39.64 14.81 -3.69
C ALA A 54 40.05 15.74 -2.54
N TRP A 55 40.53 15.18 -1.42
CA TRP A 55 41.33 15.92 -0.44
C TRP A 55 42.06 14.98 0.54
N VAL A 56 43.17 14.37 0.10
CA VAL A 56 44.16 13.84 1.05
C VAL A 56 45.55 14.30 0.60
N ARG A 57 45.98 15.45 1.13
CA ARG A 57 47.37 15.88 1.08
C ARG A 57 48.13 15.29 2.28
N GLN A 58 49.12 14.48 1.94
CA GLN A 58 50.41 14.30 2.64
C GLN A 58 50.39 14.07 4.17
N GLY A 59 50.49 12.78 4.56
CA GLY A 59 50.95 12.36 5.88
C GLY A 59 52.26 11.55 5.76
N ARG A 60 53.33 12.07 6.35
CA ARG A 60 54.72 11.57 6.27
C ARG A 60 54.87 10.15 6.84
N GLY A 61 55.67 9.34 6.14
CA GLY A 61 56.05 8.00 6.56
C GLY A 61 56.85 7.96 7.88
N ARG A 62 56.55 6.96 8.70
CA ARG A 62 57.37 6.54 9.84
C ARG A 62 57.75 5.08 9.69
N LYS A 63 59.06 4.83 9.77
CA LYS A 63 59.73 3.53 9.63
C LYS A 63 59.24 2.52 10.67
N SER A 64 59.15 1.27 10.23
CA SER A 64 58.89 0.09 11.04
C SER A 64 60.04 -0.19 12.02
N SER A 65 59.69 -0.69 13.20
CA SER A 65 60.62 -1.32 14.15
C SER A 65 60.08 -2.71 14.47
N PRO A 66 60.90 -3.78 14.47
CA PRO A 66 60.42 -5.14 14.65
C PRO A 66 60.26 -5.39 16.15
N ARG A 67 59.01 -5.44 16.63
CA ARG A 67 58.71 -6.04 17.94
C ARG A 67 58.33 -7.50 17.73
N ASN A 68 59.12 -8.36 18.36
CA ASN A 68 58.91 -9.80 18.52
C ASN A 68 57.43 -10.11 18.82
N LEU A 69 56.72 -10.63 17.84
CA LEU A 69 55.48 -11.37 18.04
C LEU A 69 55.88 -12.79 18.45
N GLN A 70 55.88 -13.05 19.76
CA GLN A 70 55.66 -14.39 20.25
C GLN A 70 54.36 -14.89 19.62
N VAL A 71 54.46 -15.98 18.87
CA VAL A 71 53.33 -16.72 18.33
C VAL A 71 52.47 -17.19 19.52
N ARG A 72 51.47 -16.39 19.88
CA ARG A 72 50.31 -16.92 20.59
C ARG A 72 49.61 -17.84 19.60
N SER A 73 49.61 -19.12 19.92
CA SER A 73 48.74 -20.15 19.36
C SER A 73 47.43 -19.51 18.90
N SER A 74 47.23 -19.43 17.58
CA SER A 74 45.91 -19.22 17.02
C SER A 74 45.11 -20.47 17.39
N MET A 75 44.31 -20.37 18.44
CA MET A 75 43.11 -21.20 18.47
C MET A 75 42.41 -20.92 17.15
N LEU A 76 42.26 -21.92 16.30
CA LEU A 76 41.28 -21.86 15.22
C LEU A 76 39.93 -21.65 15.91
N SER A 77 39.49 -20.40 16.02
CA SER A 77 38.11 -20.13 16.38
C SER A 77 37.29 -20.59 15.18
N SER A 78 36.62 -21.72 15.31
CA SER A 78 35.56 -22.08 14.38
C SER A 78 34.60 -20.91 14.32
N SER A 79 34.42 -20.32 13.14
CA SER A 79 33.39 -19.30 12.93
C SER A 79 32.04 -19.86 13.37
N CYS A 80 31.19 -19.00 13.93
CA CYS A 80 29.79 -19.34 14.15
C CYS A 80 29.18 -19.89 12.85
N VAL A 81 28.36 -20.94 12.96
CA VAL A 81 27.64 -21.49 11.82
C VAL A 81 26.36 -20.68 11.71
N GLU A 82 26.39 -19.65 10.87
CA GLU A 82 25.21 -18.86 10.54
C GLU A 82 24.34 -19.68 9.58
N SER A 83 23.17 -20.12 10.05
CA SER A 83 22.19 -20.83 9.22
C SER A 83 20.93 -19.99 9.02
N ASN A 84 20.48 -19.90 7.77
CA ASN A 84 19.15 -19.40 7.44
C ASN A 84 18.07 -20.24 8.12
N ALA A 85 16.83 -19.73 8.13
CA ALA A 85 15.70 -20.49 8.62
C ALA A 85 15.62 -21.87 7.95
N THR A 86 15.31 -22.90 8.73
CA THR A 86 15.22 -24.26 8.19
C THR A 86 14.05 -24.34 7.22
N VAL A 87 14.30 -24.82 5.99
CA VAL A 87 13.23 -24.98 5.00
C VAL A 87 12.40 -26.20 5.35
N ILE A 88 11.08 -26.03 5.45
CA ILE A 88 10.12 -27.09 5.73
C ILE A 88 9.01 -27.09 4.69
N LYS A 89 8.15 -28.12 4.75
CA LYS A 89 6.91 -28.18 3.99
C LYS A 89 5.71 -28.07 4.92
N ALA A 90 4.82 -27.12 4.66
CA ALA A 90 3.61 -26.94 5.45
C ALA A 90 2.72 -28.19 5.35
N PRO A 91 2.03 -28.57 6.46
CA PRO A 91 1.20 -29.77 6.49
C PRO A 91 0.00 -29.71 5.54
N LYS A 92 -0.47 -28.49 5.23
CA LYS A 92 -1.59 -28.20 4.33
C LYS A 92 -1.21 -27.05 3.40
N HIS A 93 -1.99 -26.88 2.33
CA HIS A 93 -1.86 -25.71 1.47
C HIS A 93 -2.31 -24.47 2.24
N ASN A 94 -1.69 -23.32 1.98
CA ASN A 94 -2.15 -22.06 2.53
C ASN A 94 -3.39 -21.60 1.75
N VAL A 95 -4.57 -21.86 2.29
CA VAL A 95 -5.84 -21.51 1.62
C VAL A 95 -6.19 -20.02 1.75
N TRP A 96 -5.40 -19.27 2.52
CA TRP A 96 -5.53 -17.81 2.71
C TRP A 96 -4.43 -17.03 1.98
N GLU A 97 -3.51 -17.73 1.32
CA GLU A 97 -2.52 -17.10 0.46
C GLU A 97 -3.22 -16.41 -0.71
N GLY A 98 -2.80 -15.17 -0.97
CA GLY A 98 -3.35 -14.31 -2.01
C GLY A 98 -3.35 -14.97 -3.40
N LEU A 99 -3.93 -14.27 -4.37
CA LEU A 99 -3.92 -14.75 -5.74
C LEU A 99 -2.49 -14.84 -6.27
N THR A 100 -2.20 -15.89 -7.03
CA THR A 100 -0.96 -15.93 -7.81
C THR A 100 -1.01 -14.91 -8.95
N ASP A 101 0.14 -14.54 -9.51
CA ASP A 101 0.19 -13.65 -10.67
C ASP A 101 -0.62 -14.19 -11.86
N GLU A 102 -0.60 -15.51 -12.07
CA GLU A 102 -1.38 -16.17 -13.11
C GLU A 102 -2.89 -16.09 -12.83
N GLU A 103 -3.31 -16.30 -11.57
CA GLU A 103 -4.71 -16.15 -11.17
C GLU A 103 -5.19 -14.72 -11.38
N THR A 104 -4.45 -13.73 -10.87
CA THR A 104 -4.76 -12.30 -11.01
C THR A 104 -4.87 -11.90 -12.47
N ALA A 105 -3.87 -12.23 -13.30
CA ALA A 105 -3.88 -11.94 -14.73
C ALA A 105 -5.06 -12.59 -15.45
N SER A 106 -5.40 -13.83 -15.10
CA SER A 106 -6.55 -14.55 -15.69
C SER A 106 -7.89 -13.89 -15.34
N VAL A 107 -8.06 -13.44 -14.09
CA VAL A 107 -9.26 -12.73 -13.61
C VAL A 107 -9.41 -11.40 -14.31
N VAL A 108 -8.35 -10.57 -14.32
CA VAL A 108 -8.33 -9.26 -14.98
C VAL A 108 -8.68 -9.40 -16.45
N LYS A 109 -7.99 -10.29 -17.17
CA LYS A 109 -8.26 -10.57 -18.58
C LYS A 109 -9.71 -11.00 -18.83
N TRP A 110 -10.25 -11.87 -17.97
CA TRP A 110 -11.62 -12.34 -18.11
C TRP A 110 -12.65 -11.24 -17.84
N LEU A 111 -12.41 -10.35 -16.88
CA LEU A 111 -13.28 -9.21 -16.56
C LEU A 111 -13.40 -8.24 -17.73
N PHE A 112 -12.29 -7.90 -18.39
CA PHE A 112 -12.31 -7.04 -19.59
C PHE A 112 -13.08 -7.66 -20.78
N GLN A 113 -13.30 -8.97 -20.79
CA GLN A 113 -14.13 -9.64 -21.80
C GLN A 113 -15.62 -9.55 -21.49
N GLN A 114 -16.01 -9.13 -20.28
CA GLN A 114 -17.40 -9.00 -19.88
C GLN A 114 -17.97 -7.67 -20.37
N ALA A 115 -18.56 -7.66 -21.57
CA ALA A 115 -19.16 -6.45 -22.16
C ALA A 115 -20.17 -5.75 -21.23
N ALA A 116 -20.82 -6.49 -20.33
CA ALA A 116 -21.76 -5.94 -19.35
C ALA A 116 -21.11 -5.04 -18.28
N LEU A 117 -19.80 -5.16 -18.05
CA LEU A 117 -19.06 -4.36 -17.07
C LEU A 117 -18.52 -3.05 -17.67
N ASN A 118 -18.35 -2.99 -19.01
CA ASN A 118 -17.87 -1.80 -19.74
C ASN A 118 -16.61 -1.19 -19.10
N LEU A 119 -15.57 -2.02 -18.91
CA LEU A 119 -14.34 -1.63 -18.23
C LEU A 119 -13.36 -0.95 -19.20
N THR A 120 -12.70 0.09 -18.71
CA THR A 120 -11.58 0.78 -19.36
C THR A 120 -10.30 0.47 -18.57
N VAL A 121 -9.18 0.25 -19.27
CA VAL A 121 -7.87 0.03 -18.62
C VAL A 121 -7.42 1.32 -17.94
N THR A 122 -6.71 1.22 -16.82
CA THR A 122 -6.40 2.37 -15.96
C THR A 122 -5.63 3.47 -16.68
N GLU A 123 -4.70 3.10 -17.59
CA GLU A 123 -3.91 4.06 -18.38
C GLU A 123 -4.76 4.93 -19.32
N ASP A 124 -5.87 4.40 -19.81
CA ASP A 124 -6.78 5.10 -20.74
C ASP A 124 -7.99 5.74 -20.01
N ALA A 125 -8.22 5.39 -18.74
CA ALA A 125 -9.41 5.77 -18.00
C ALA A 125 -9.32 7.20 -17.44
N GLY A 126 -10.39 7.97 -17.64
CA GLY A 126 -10.63 9.24 -16.96
C GLY A 126 -11.60 9.10 -15.79
N GLU A 127 -12.20 10.22 -15.40
CA GLU A 127 -13.13 10.29 -14.27
C GLU A 127 -14.55 9.78 -14.58
N TRP A 128 -14.79 9.39 -15.82
CA TRP A 128 -16.10 8.95 -16.31
C TRP A 128 -16.08 7.53 -16.90
N ASP A 129 -15.09 6.74 -16.48
CA ASP A 129 -14.89 5.35 -16.88
C ASP A 129 -15.17 4.38 -15.73
N ASN A 130 -15.39 3.11 -16.06
CA ASN A 130 -15.43 2.03 -15.07
C ASN A 130 -14.08 1.34 -15.06
N THR A 131 -13.47 1.19 -13.88
CA THR A 131 -12.14 0.60 -13.73
C THR A 131 -12.13 -0.49 -12.68
N ILE A 132 -11.08 -1.31 -12.65
CA ILE A 132 -10.87 -2.32 -11.61
C ILE A 132 -10.02 -1.68 -10.52
N ALA A 133 -10.61 -1.48 -9.34
CA ALA A 133 -9.91 -0.89 -8.19
C ALA A 133 -9.13 -1.93 -7.38
N LEU A 134 -9.61 -3.17 -7.33
CA LEU A 134 -9.01 -4.25 -6.54
C LEU A 134 -9.26 -5.61 -7.20
N VAL A 135 -8.24 -6.48 -7.15
CA VAL A 135 -8.37 -7.93 -7.37
C VAL A 135 -7.55 -8.65 -6.31
N GLU A 136 -8.21 -9.43 -5.46
CA GLU A 136 -7.55 -10.21 -4.42
C GLU A 136 -8.26 -11.54 -4.17
N LEU A 137 -7.71 -12.38 -3.29
CA LEU A 137 -8.34 -13.66 -2.94
C LEU A 137 -9.60 -13.39 -2.10
N MET A 138 -10.74 -13.94 -2.49
CA MET A 138 -11.87 -14.11 -1.58
C MET A 138 -11.50 -15.19 -0.56
N ARG A 139 -11.18 -14.79 0.66
CA ARG A 139 -10.81 -15.72 1.74
C ARG A 139 -11.94 -16.75 1.95
N PRO A 140 -11.63 -18.05 1.99
CA PRO A 140 -12.65 -19.09 2.10
C PRO A 140 -13.33 -19.08 3.48
N ASN A 141 -14.60 -19.50 3.51
CA ASN A 141 -15.36 -19.59 4.75
C ASN A 141 -14.71 -20.56 5.75
N LYS A 142 -14.69 -20.16 7.02
CA LYS A 142 -14.12 -20.93 8.12
C LYS A 142 -14.63 -22.38 8.18
N THR A 143 -15.91 -22.60 7.93
CA THR A 143 -16.53 -23.95 7.95
C THR A 143 -15.86 -24.89 6.94
N ASP A 144 -15.63 -24.43 5.72
CA ASP A 144 -15.03 -25.23 4.65
C ASP A 144 -13.55 -25.49 4.92
N VAL A 145 -12.86 -24.46 5.44
CA VAL A 145 -11.44 -24.56 5.80
C VAL A 145 -11.21 -25.53 6.95
N LEU A 146 -12.03 -25.51 8.00
CA LEU A 146 -11.90 -26.45 9.12
C LEU A 146 -12.13 -27.90 8.66
N SER A 147 -13.07 -28.12 7.73
CA SER A 147 -13.24 -29.43 7.10
C SER A 147 -11.96 -29.91 6.39
N TYR A 148 -11.32 -29.04 5.62
CA TYR A 148 -10.05 -29.32 4.94
C TYR A 148 -8.88 -29.60 5.89
N LEU A 149 -8.69 -28.75 6.90
CA LEU A 149 -7.54 -28.82 7.81
C LEU A 149 -7.65 -30.01 8.76
N ASP A 150 -8.82 -30.23 9.35
CA ASP A 150 -8.97 -31.12 10.50
C ASP A 150 -9.74 -32.41 10.19
N HIS A 151 -10.53 -32.43 9.10
CA HIS A 151 -11.42 -33.56 8.78
C HIS A 151 -11.11 -34.23 7.43
N GLN A 152 -9.94 -33.95 6.85
CA GLN A 152 -9.50 -34.49 5.55
C GLN A 152 -10.48 -34.18 4.40
N GLY A 153 -11.28 -33.13 4.53
CA GLY A 153 -12.10 -32.61 3.42
C GLY A 153 -11.23 -32.12 2.26
N PRO A 154 -11.82 -31.89 1.07
CA PRO A 154 -11.12 -31.27 -0.05
C PRO A 154 -10.72 -29.83 0.28
N ALA A 155 -9.67 -29.33 -0.37
CA ALA A 155 -9.33 -27.91 -0.27
C ALA A 155 -10.49 -27.05 -0.82
N PRO A 156 -10.86 -25.93 -0.17
CA PRO A 156 -11.90 -25.04 -0.69
C PRO A 156 -11.54 -24.52 -2.09
N SER A 157 -12.54 -24.44 -2.96
CA SER A 157 -12.38 -23.77 -4.25
C SER A 157 -12.02 -22.30 -4.05
N ARG A 158 -11.06 -21.80 -4.85
CA ARG A 158 -10.61 -20.40 -4.80
C ARG A 158 -11.55 -19.52 -5.63
N TYR A 159 -11.78 -18.31 -5.15
CA TYR A 159 -12.53 -17.26 -5.83
C TYR A 159 -11.78 -15.93 -5.64
N ALA A 160 -11.91 -15.01 -6.58
CA ALA A 160 -11.40 -13.66 -6.43
C ALA A 160 -12.49 -12.73 -5.86
N HIS A 161 -12.07 -11.86 -4.95
CA HIS A 161 -12.80 -10.65 -4.56
C HIS A 161 -12.31 -9.53 -5.48
N VAL A 162 -13.25 -8.86 -6.15
CA VAL A 162 -12.96 -7.79 -7.11
C VAL A 162 -13.77 -6.57 -6.74
N VAL A 163 -13.15 -5.39 -6.72
CA VAL A 163 -13.86 -4.12 -6.55
C VAL A 163 -13.76 -3.35 -7.86
N LEU A 164 -14.91 -2.94 -8.39
CA LEU A 164 -14.99 -2.03 -9.54
C LEU A 164 -15.26 -0.61 -9.03
N ASP A 165 -14.55 0.38 -9.58
CA ASP A 165 -14.91 1.79 -9.44
C ASP A 165 -15.71 2.21 -10.67
N ASN A 166 -17.03 2.34 -10.52
CA ASN A 166 -17.93 2.65 -11.62
C ASN A 166 -18.22 4.15 -11.64
N ARG A 167 -17.49 4.89 -12.48
CA ARG A 167 -17.64 6.35 -12.62
C ARG A 167 -18.30 6.78 -13.92
N ALA A 168 -18.67 5.86 -14.81
CA ALA A 168 -19.44 6.15 -16.03
C ALA A 168 -20.93 6.46 -15.74
N THR A 169 -21.19 7.32 -14.76
CA THR A 169 -22.51 7.65 -14.22
C THR A 169 -22.45 8.91 -13.37
N THR A 170 -23.58 9.61 -13.24
CA THR A 170 -23.75 10.73 -12.30
C THR A 170 -23.83 10.29 -10.84
N ASP A 171 -24.11 9.00 -10.60
CA ASP A 171 -24.18 8.37 -9.27
C ASP A 171 -23.06 7.31 -9.12
N PRO A 172 -21.79 7.74 -9.00
CA PRO A 172 -20.63 6.85 -9.01
C PRO A 172 -20.60 5.96 -7.77
N HIS A 173 -20.13 4.73 -7.94
CA HIS A 173 -20.13 3.75 -6.87
C HIS A 173 -19.05 2.69 -7.04
N TYR A 174 -18.53 2.22 -5.91
CA TYR A 174 -17.78 0.99 -5.82
C TYR A 174 -18.73 -0.21 -5.87
N ALA A 175 -18.31 -1.30 -6.51
CA ALA A 175 -19.05 -2.56 -6.59
C ALA A 175 -18.16 -3.77 -6.31
N ASP A 176 -18.41 -4.46 -5.21
CA ASP A 176 -17.78 -5.71 -4.82
C ASP A 176 -18.38 -6.89 -5.60
N LEU A 177 -17.52 -7.68 -6.23
CA LEU A 177 -17.85 -8.86 -7.01
C LEU A 177 -17.09 -10.09 -6.50
N LEU A 178 -17.75 -11.23 -6.58
CA LEU A 178 -17.14 -12.55 -6.42
C LEU A 178 -16.94 -13.14 -7.81
N VAL A 179 -15.69 -13.49 -8.17
CA VAL A 179 -15.34 -14.04 -9.48
C VAL A 179 -14.73 -15.42 -9.33
N GLY A 180 -15.25 -16.41 -10.05
CA GLY A 180 -14.67 -17.75 -10.06
C GLY A 180 -15.64 -18.85 -10.49
N PRO A 181 -15.34 -20.12 -10.19
CA PRO A 181 -14.16 -20.59 -9.43
C PRO A 181 -12.84 -20.43 -10.22
N LEU A 182 -11.72 -20.38 -9.49
CA LEU A 182 -10.36 -20.38 -10.03
C LEU A 182 -9.78 -21.81 -10.08
N PRO A 183 -8.83 -22.11 -11.00
CA PRO A 183 -8.28 -21.24 -12.03
C PRO A 183 -9.24 -21.05 -13.22
N ILE A 184 -9.21 -19.85 -13.85
CA ILE A 184 -9.95 -19.59 -15.07
C ILE A 184 -9.24 -20.28 -16.24
N THR A 185 -9.87 -21.33 -16.77
CA THR A 185 -9.41 -22.11 -17.92
C THR A 185 -10.50 -22.20 -18.99
N ASN A 186 -10.16 -22.62 -20.20
CA ASN A 186 -11.13 -22.84 -21.29
C ASN A 186 -12.22 -23.87 -20.95
N GLN A 187 -11.98 -24.73 -19.95
CA GLN A 187 -12.91 -25.76 -19.50
C GLN A 187 -13.72 -25.33 -18.26
N SER A 188 -13.31 -24.24 -17.61
CA SER A 188 -14.06 -23.64 -16.50
C SER A 188 -15.21 -22.79 -17.04
N THR A 189 -16.27 -22.66 -16.26
CA THR A 189 -17.39 -21.73 -16.51
C THR A 189 -17.35 -20.63 -15.46
N PRO A 190 -16.38 -19.70 -15.51
CA PRO A 190 -16.29 -18.61 -14.55
C PRO A 190 -17.52 -17.72 -14.66
N ALA A 191 -17.97 -17.23 -13.52
CA ALA A 191 -19.01 -16.23 -13.43
C ALA A 191 -18.62 -15.18 -12.40
N TRP A 192 -19.20 -14.00 -12.53
CA TRP A 192 -19.16 -12.99 -11.49
C TRP A 192 -20.57 -12.85 -10.89
N THR A 193 -20.63 -12.65 -9.58
CA THR A 193 -21.87 -12.27 -8.89
C THR A 193 -21.57 -11.14 -7.91
N PRO A 194 -22.54 -10.26 -7.62
CA PRO A 194 -22.38 -9.27 -6.55
C PRO A 194 -22.00 -9.93 -5.23
N LEU A 195 -20.96 -9.41 -4.56
CA LEU A 195 -20.51 -9.89 -3.27
C LEU A 195 -21.21 -9.11 -2.17
N GLU A 196 -22.09 -9.77 -1.42
CA GLU A 196 -22.87 -9.11 -0.36
C GLU A 196 -22.90 -9.90 0.95
N TYR A 197 -22.65 -11.21 0.91
CA TYR A 197 -22.72 -12.05 2.11
C TYR A 197 -21.79 -11.62 3.25
N PRO A 198 -20.55 -11.10 3.03
CA PRO A 198 -19.69 -10.71 4.15
C PRO A 198 -20.09 -9.35 4.76
N TYR A 199 -20.95 -8.58 4.08
CA TYR A 199 -21.28 -7.20 4.47
C TYR A 199 -22.62 -7.11 5.20
N THR A 200 -22.72 -6.20 6.16
CA THR A 200 -23.98 -5.95 6.88
C THR A 200 -24.98 -5.18 6.02
N ARG A 201 -24.50 -4.17 5.27
CA ARG A 201 -25.28 -3.41 4.30
C ARG A 201 -25.66 -4.29 3.11
N LYS A 202 -26.96 -4.39 2.83
CA LYS A 202 -27.52 -5.21 1.75
C LYS A 202 -27.91 -4.35 0.54
N THR A 203 -26.92 -4.01 -0.28
CA THR A 203 -27.05 -3.18 -1.49
C THR A 203 -26.33 -3.81 -2.70
N HIS A 204 -26.32 -5.14 -2.78
CA HIS A 204 -25.62 -5.92 -3.80
C HIS A 204 -24.13 -5.59 -3.90
N GLY A 205 -23.47 -5.43 -2.75
CA GLY A 205 -22.04 -5.09 -2.70
C GLY A 205 -21.73 -3.69 -3.25
N ARG A 206 -22.68 -2.74 -3.22
CA ARG A 206 -22.47 -1.39 -3.75
C ARG A 206 -22.45 -0.33 -2.67
N VAL A 207 -21.50 0.60 -2.78
CA VAL A 207 -21.42 1.81 -1.96
C VAL A 207 -21.02 2.99 -2.84
N ARG A 208 -21.59 4.17 -2.57
CA ARG A 208 -21.30 5.39 -3.34
C ARG A 208 -19.80 5.74 -3.31
N ASN A 209 -19.27 6.23 -4.41
CA ASN A 209 -17.95 6.84 -4.48
C ASN A 209 -18.12 8.35 -4.27
N LEU A 210 -17.56 8.89 -3.18
CA LEU A 210 -17.70 10.31 -2.83
C LEU A 210 -16.61 11.20 -3.44
N ASP A 211 -15.58 10.61 -4.03
CA ASP A 211 -14.40 11.31 -4.55
C ASP A 211 -14.13 10.89 -6.01
N ALA A 212 -15.20 10.78 -6.80
CA ALA A 212 -15.12 10.31 -8.18
C ALA A 212 -14.47 11.33 -9.15
N ASP A 213 -14.43 12.61 -8.76
CA ASP A 213 -14.04 13.79 -9.55
C ASP A 213 -12.71 14.40 -9.07
N TYR A 214 -11.76 13.56 -8.65
CA TYR A 214 -10.49 13.96 -8.04
C TYR A 214 -9.67 15.00 -8.83
N SER A 215 -9.59 14.95 -10.14
CA SER A 215 -8.90 15.94 -10.98
C SER A 215 -9.76 17.18 -11.20
N THR A 216 -11.06 16.97 -11.50
CA THR A 216 -12.01 18.06 -11.76
C THR A 216 -12.21 18.95 -10.52
N ILE A 217 -12.21 18.40 -9.31
CA ILE A 217 -12.34 19.18 -8.08
C ILE A 217 -11.19 20.19 -7.93
N TYR A 218 -9.96 19.85 -8.34
CA TYR A 218 -8.86 20.81 -8.29
C TYR A 218 -8.95 21.83 -9.43
N SER A 219 -9.02 21.37 -10.68
CA SER A 219 -8.90 22.25 -11.85
C SER A 219 -10.12 23.16 -12.03
N GLU A 220 -11.33 22.64 -11.80
CA GLU A 220 -12.56 23.38 -12.03
C GLU A 220 -13.06 24.14 -10.80
N TRP A 221 -12.50 23.86 -9.61
CA TRP A 221 -12.99 24.43 -8.34
C TRP A 221 -11.88 24.97 -7.44
N LEU A 222 -11.08 24.13 -6.80
CA LEU A 222 -10.13 24.57 -5.75
C LEU A 222 -9.12 25.60 -6.28
N TYR A 223 -8.50 25.37 -7.44
CA TYR A 223 -7.55 26.30 -8.02
C TYR A 223 -8.20 27.59 -8.52
N LYS A 224 -9.47 27.55 -8.98
CA LYS A 224 -10.21 28.77 -9.34
C LYS A 224 -10.56 29.61 -8.12
N ILE A 225 -10.93 28.95 -7.01
CA ILE A 225 -11.15 29.61 -5.71
C ILE A 225 -9.84 30.22 -5.21
N SER A 226 -8.74 29.47 -5.24
CA SER A 226 -7.41 29.99 -4.87
C SER A 226 -7.00 31.19 -5.73
N ALA A 227 -7.18 31.12 -7.04
CA ALA A 227 -6.90 32.23 -7.96
C ALA A 227 -7.67 33.50 -7.60
N SER A 228 -8.90 33.39 -7.09
CA SER A 228 -9.72 34.53 -6.66
C SER A 228 -9.16 35.29 -5.44
N ILE A 229 -8.21 34.69 -4.72
CA ILE A 229 -7.53 35.26 -3.55
C ILE A 229 -6.00 35.17 -3.66
N ALA A 230 -5.44 35.00 -4.87
CA ALA A 230 -3.99 34.82 -5.05
C ALA A 230 -3.17 36.01 -4.52
N ASP A 231 -3.70 37.23 -4.61
CA ASP A 231 -3.09 38.43 -4.02
C ASP A 231 -3.05 38.36 -2.48
N ILE A 232 -4.04 37.73 -1.85
CA ILE A 232 -4.07 37.47 -0.41
C ILE A 232 -3.09 36.38 -0.01
N THR A 233 -3.03 35.27 -0.75
CA THR A 233 -2.08 34.18 -0.45
C THR A 233 -0.63 34.62 -0.65
N LEU A 234 -0.37 35.46 -1.66
CA LEU A 234 0.94 36.11 -1.86
C LEU A 234 1.29 37.06 -0.70
N ASP A 235 0.34 37.87 -0.22
CA ASP A 235 0.60 38.79 0.89
C ASP A 235 0.77 38.07 2.24
N LEU A 236 0.01 37.00 2.50
CA LEU A 236 0.09 36.23 3.74
C LEU A 236 1.29 35.27 3.79
N PHE A 237 1.51 34.54 2.69
CA PHE A 237 2.37 33.36 2.67
C PHE A 237 3.49 33.45 1.63
N ASN A 238 3.47 34.48 0.77
CA ASN A 238 4.39 34.61 -0.37
C ASN A 238 4.31 33.40 -1.33
N GLY A 239 3.10 32.88 -1.54
CA GLY A 239 2.87 31.69 -2.36
C GLY A 239 1.47 31.62 -3.00
N THR A 240 1.32 30.69 -3.94
CA THR A 240 0.07 30.42 -4.66
C THR A 240 -0.15 28.91 -4.89
N ALA A 241 -1.41 28.51 -5.07
CA ALA A 241 -1.84 27.16 -5.48
C ALA A 241 -2.84 27.28 -6.66
N LEU A 242 -2.33 27.28 -7.89
CA LEU A 242 -3.10 27.57 -9.11
C LEU A 242 -3.16 26.38 -10.08
N GLY A 243 -2.56 25.24 -9.73
CA GLY A 243 -2.36 24.10 -10.62
C GLY A 243 -1.24 24.34 -11.63
N LEU A 244 -0.19 25.08 -11.24
CA LEU A 244 0.93 25.46 -12.10
C LEU A 244 2.26 24.94 -11.54
N ASP A 245 3.25 24.74 -12.41
CA ASP A 245 4.59 24.27 -12.04
C ASP A 245 5.30 25.17 -11.00
N ASN A 246 4.90 26.44 -10.89
CA ASN A 246 5.47 27.40 -9.97
C ASN A 246 4.69 27.55 -8.66
N ASP A 247 3.71 26.68 -8.40
CA ASP A 247 3.00 26.64 -7.14
C ASP A 247 3.95 26.33 -5.98
N THR A 248 3.68 26.96 -4.85
CA THR A 248 4.44 26.78 -3.60
C THR A 248 3.52 26.41 -2.44
N LEU A 249 2.22 26.41 -2.70
CA LEU A 249 1.18 26.05 -1.75
C LEU A 249 0.42 24.85 -2.30
N ASP A 250 -0.09 24.03 -1.39
CA ASP A 250 -1.00 22.93 -1.69
C ASP A 250 -2.36 23.17 -1.02
N VAL A 251 -3.42 22.53 -1.52
CA VAL A 251 -4.79 22.68 -1.03
C VAL A 251 -5.45 21.32 -0.87
N TRP A 252 -5.67 20.92 0.38
CA TRP A 252 -6.42 19.71 0.72
C TRP A 252 -7.00 19.85 2.11
N GLY A 253 -7.83 18.89 2.51
CA GLY A 253 -8.65 19.03 3.71
C GLY A 253 -9.10 17.73 4.35
N ILE A 254 -10.40 17.63 4.57
CA ILE A 254 -11.00 16.62 5.45
C ILE A 254 -11.14 15.24 4.79
N ASP A 255 -11.01 14.22 5.62
CA ASP A 255 -11.49 12.85 5.36
C ASP A 255 -12.09 12.30 6.67
N PRO A 256 -13.36 11.87 6.69
CA PRO A 256 -14.30 11.83 5.56
C PRO A 256 -14.87 13.21 5.18
N LEU A 257 -15.38 13.29 3.95
CA LEU A 257 -16.25 14.40 3.56
C LEU A 257 -17.51 14.41 4.44
N TRP A 258 -18.02 15.60 4.73
CA TRP A 258 -19.28 15.78 5.46
C TRP A 258 -20.47 15.36 4.57
N GLN A 259 -21.44 14.65 5.15
CA GLN A 259 -22.46 13.88 4.43
C GLN A 259 -23.90 14.15 4.95
N ASP A 260 -24.19 15.37 5.38
CA ASP A 260 -25.47 15.72 6.00
C ASP A 260 -26.56 16.02 4.97
N ASP A 261 -27.79 15.55 5.23
CA ASP A 261 -29.01 15.86 4.45
C ASP A 261 -28.88 15.64 2.93
N GLY A 262 -28.08 14.65 2.52
CA GLY A 262 -27.85 14.31 1.11
C GLY A 262 -26.82 15.21 0.41
N ARG A 263 -26.21 16.15 1.13
CA ARG A 263 -25.15 17.02 0.64
C ARG A 263 -23.79 16.40 0.87
N ILE A 264 -22.83 16.77 0.02
CA ILE A 264 -21.42 16.45 0.19
C ILE A 264 -20.66 17.75 0.36
N ILE A 265 -20.07 17.93 1.55
CA ILE A 265 -19.44 19.17 1.97
C ILE A 265 -17.96 18.92 2.21
N ARG A 266 -17.14 19.84 1.68
CA ARG A 266 -15.70 19.90 1.92
C ARG A 266 -15.36 21.06 2.83
N TRP A 267 -14.37 20.83 3.66
CA TRP A 267 -13.53 21.87 4.22
C TRP A 267 -12.11 21.61 3.73
N ASP A 268 -11.48 22.63 3.14
CA ASP A 268 -10.13 22.56 2.62
C ASP A 268 -9.29 23.70 3.23
N THR A 269 -7.97 23.50 3.30
CA THR A 269 -7.02 24.50 3.79
C THR A 269 -5.78 24.57 2.92
N PHE A 270 -5.04 25.67 3.06
CA PHE A 270 -3.76 25.87 2.40
C PHE A 270 -2.63 25.30 3.27
N TRP A 271 -1.70 24.64 2.60
CA TRP A 271 -0.47 24.10 3.16
C TRP A 271 0.72 24.69 2.43
N ASN A 272 1.82 24.91 3.13
CA ASN A 272 3.09 25.18 2.45
C ASN A 272 3.64 23.87 1.89
N MET A 273 4.11 23.89 0.64
CA MET A 273 4.80 22.73 0.08
C MET A 273 6.22 22.62 0.65
N PRO A 274 6.72 21.39 0.90
CA PRO A 274 8.14 21.16 1.11
C PRO A 274 8.97 21.69 -0.06
N THR A 275 10.15 22.19 0.26
CA THR A 275 11.10 22.85 -0.66
C THR A 275 12.34 22.02 -0.91
N ASP A 276 12.50 20.92 -0.19
CA ASP A 276 13.58 19.96 -0.30
C ASP A 276 13.04 18.52 -0.37
N GLU A 277 13.91 17.52 -0.20
CA GLU A 277 13.56 16.10 -0.29
C GLU A 277 12.75 15.55 0.90
N PHE A 278 12.49 16.33 1.94
CA PHE A 278 11.80 15.84 3.14
C PHE A 278 10.28 15.92 3.00
N ASP A 279 9.59 14.87 3.44
CA ASP A 279 8.12 14.82 3.44
C ASP A 279 7.53 15.52 4.68
N THR A 280 7.54 16.85 4.67
CA THR A 280 7.16 17.67 5.84
C THR A 280 5.81 18.38 5.71
N GLY A 281 5.08 18.20 4.59
CA GLY A 281 3.90 19.01 4.26
C GLY A 281 2.82 19.01 5.35
N SER A 282 2.62 17.88 6.02
CA SER A 282 1.62 17.70 7.09
C SER A 282 1.84 18.58 8.33
N ILE A 283 3.04 19.12 8.54
CA ILE A 283 3.37 20.03 9.64
C ILE A 283 3.52 21.49 9.21
N LEU A 284 3.09 21.81 7.98
CA LEU A 284 3.14 23.15 7.40
C LEU A 284 1.75 23.79 7.11
N PRO A 285 0.76 23.72 8.02
CA PRO A 285 -0.55 24.32 7.79
C PRO A 285 -0.48 25.85 7.79
N LEU A 286 -1.34 26.51 7.00
CA LEU A 286 -1.35 27.98 6.84
C LEU A 286 -2.55 28.69 7.50
N GLY A 287 -3.52 27.95 7.99
CA GLY A 287 -4.60 28.49 8.83
C GLY A 287 -5.62 29.38 8.08
N LEU A 288 -5.69 29.24 6.76
CA LEU A 288 -6.75 29.79 5.92
C LEU A 288 -7.60 28.63 5.39
N PHE A 289 -8.89 28.66 5.68
CA PHE A 289 -9.82 27.57 5.40
C PHE A 289 -10.97 28.06 4.53
N PHE A 290 -11.54 27.18 3.74
CA PHE A 290 -12.78 27.45 3.03
C PHE A 290 -13.68 26.22 2.94
N LYS A 291 -14.97 26.49 2.84
CA LYS A 291 -16.03 25.47 2.85
C LYS A 291 -16.73 25.42 1.51
N SER A 292 -16.86 24.24 0.94
CA SER A 292 -17.53 24.03 -0.35
C SER A 292 -18.66 23.01 -0.25
N ASP A 293 -19.80 23.29 -0.86
CA ASP A 293 -20.79 22.29 -1.25
C ASP A 293 -20.44 21.78 -2.64
N VAL A 294 -20.06 20.51 -2.71
CA VAL A 294 -19.65 19.81 -3.93
C VAL A 294 -20.62 18.67 -4.26
N THR A 295 -21.89 18.84 -3.89
CA THR A 295 -22.92 17.83 -4.15
C THR A 295 -23.14 17.63 -5.65
N GLY A 296 -23.04 16.38 -6.10
CA GLY A 296 -23.12 16.02 -7.51
C GLY A 296 -21.82 16.30 -8.27
N ARG A 297 -21.81 15.98 -9.57
CA ARG A 297 -20.59 15.96 -10.40
C ARG A 297 -20.49 17.10 -11.40
N ASP A 298 -21.33 18.12 -11.27
CA ASP A 298 -21.32 19.31 -12.14
C ASP A 298 -20.73 20.50 -11.38
N PRO A 299 -19.48 20.91 -11.68
CA PRO A 299 -18.83 22.03 -11.00
C PRO A 299 -19.59 23.36 -11.08
N SER A 300 -20.47 23.53 -12.08
CA SER A 300 -21.29 24.74 -12.18
C SER A 300 -22.37 24.84 -11.10
N GLN A 301 -22.70 23.73 -10.44
CA GLN A 301 -23.69 23.65 -9.37
C GLN A 301 -23.07 23.71 -7.97
N TRP A 302 -21.75 23.54 -7.88
CA TRP A 302 -21.01 23.64 -6.62
C TRP A 302 -21.03 25.07 -6.08
N LYS A 303 -20.87 25.20 -4.75
CA LYS A 303 -21.00 26.50 -4.06
C LYS A 303 -19.93 26.68 -3.00
N LEU A 304 -19.28 27.83 -3.03
CA LEU A 304 -18.41 28.28 -1.95
C LEU A 304 -19.30 28.83 -0.84
N GLU A 305 -19.30 28.19 0.33
CA GLU A 305 -20.15 28.55 1.46
C GLU A 305 -19.49 29.52 2.43
N GLY A 306 -18.17 29.72 2.32
CA GLY A 306 -17.46 30.75 3.05
C GLY A 306 -16.01 30.40 3.35
N TRP A 307 -15.37 31.33 4.05
CA TRP A 307 -13.98 31.31 4.48
C TRP A 307 -13.89 31.37 6.00
N LEU A 308 -12.87 30.75 6.57
CA LEU A 308 -12.51 30.92 7.96
C LEU A 308 -11.04 31.32 8.05
N TYR A 309 -10.76 32.39 8.79
CA TYR A 309 -9.41 32.83 9.10
C TYR A 309 -9.37 33.49 10.47
N ASN A 310 -8.42 33.10 11.32
CA ASN A 310 -8.25 33.64 12.68
C ASN A 310 -9.57 33.61 13.50
N ASP A 311 -10.29 32.48 13.46
CA ASP A 311 -11.55 32.25 14.18
C ASP A 311 -12.73 33.13 13.73
N ILE A 312 -12.61 33.80 12.57
CA ILE A 312 -13.65 34.65 11.98
C ILE A 312 -14.13 34.01 10.68
N PHE A 313 -15.44 33.76 10.59
CA PHE A 313 -16.09 33.23 9.39
C PHE A 313 -16.59 34.36 8.49
N TYR A 314 -16.40 34.21 7.19
CA TYR A 314 -16.83 35.13 6.15
C TYR A 314 -17.66 34.37 5.11
N GLU A 315 -18.93 34.72 4.95
CA GLU A 315 -19.86 34.00 4.06
C GLU A 315 -19.49 34.09 2.58
N THR A 316 -18.80 35.14 2.15
CA THR A 316 -18.40 35.32 0.75
C THR A 316 -16.95 35.74 0.62
N THR A 317 -16.38 35.46 -0.56
CA THR A 317 -15.03 35.92 -0.92
C THR A 317 -14.92 37.44 -0.87
N GLU A 318 -15.95 38.19 -1.29
CA GLU A 318 -15.95 39.65 -1.22
C GLU A 318 -15.88 40.15 0.22
N ALA A 319 -16.61 39.52 1.14
CA ALA A 319 -16.58 39.87 2.56
C ALA A 319 -15.19 39.59 3.17
N PHE A 320 -14.60 38.44 2.85
CA PHE A 320 -13.23 38.10 3.28
C PHE A 320 -12.21 39.10 2.73
N ARG A 321 -12.24 39.38 1.42
CA ARG A 321 -11.34 40.33 0.76
C ARG A 321 -11.47 41.73 1.35
N HIS A 322 -12.69 42.22 1.55
CA HIS A 322 -12.93 43.53 2.16
C HIS A 322 -12.36 43.60 3.58
N ALA A 323 -12.57 42.56 4.40
CA ALA A 323 -11.98 42.48 5.73
C ALA A 323 -10.45 42.45 5.69
N PHE A 324 -9.87 41.64 4.81
CA PHE A 324 -8.42 41.48 4.67
C PHE A 324 -7.68 42.80 4.38
N PHE A 325 -8.23 43.60 3.46
CA PHE A 325 -7.65 44.90 3.09
C PHE A 325 -8.06 46.06 4.01
N SER A 326 -8.89 45.81 5.03
CA SER A 326 -9.27 46.83 6.00
C SER A 326 -8.11 47.14 6.97
N PRO A 327 -7.93 48.41 7.38
CA PRO A 327 -6.94 48.77 8.39
C PRO A 327 -7.15 47.99 9.70
N GLY A 328 -6.08 47.40 10.23
CA GLY A 328 -6.12 46.65 11.48
C GLY A 328 -6.45 45.16 11.34
N PHE A 329 -6.60 44.64 10.12
CA PHE A 329 -6.71 43.19 9.90
C PHE A 329 -5.45 42.46 10.42
N VAL A 330 -5.66 41.41 11.22
CA VAL A 330 -4.57 40.65 11.84
C VAL A 330 -4.07 39.59 10.86
N LYS A 331 -2.84 39.71 10.38
CA LYS A 331 -2.18 38.74 9.50
C LYS A 331 -1.31 37.80 10.34
N LEU A 332 -1.73 36.54 10.46
CA LEU A 332 -0.97 35.47 11.11
C LEU A 332 0.16 34.98 10.20
N LYS A 333 1.26 34.53 10.82
CA LYS A 333 2.45 34.09 10.10
C LYS A 333 2.28 32.66 9.56
N PRO A 334 2.87 32.35 8.39
CA PRO A 334 2.92 30.97 7.89
C PRO A 334 3.83 30.09 8.74
N ASN A 335 3.56 28.79 8.75
CA ASN A 335 4.57 27.78 9.07
C ASN A 335 5.44 27.56 7.84
N THR A 336 6.72 27.90 7.92
CA THR A 336 7.67 27.69 6.83
C THR A 336 8.59 26.53 7.16
N GLU A 337 8.87 25.71 6.15
CA GLU A 337 9.82 24.62 6.29
C GLU A 337 11.18 25.13 6.77
N GLY A 338 11.86 24.27 7.52
CA GLY A 338 13.25 24.42 7.84
C GLY A 338 13.76 23.21 8.59
N PRO A 339 15.00 23.27 9.11
CA PRO A 339 15.61 22.12 9.77
C PRO A 339 14.83 21.56 10.97
N TRP A 340 13.85 22.30 11.52
CA TRP A 340 12.99 21.84 12.61
C TRP A 340 11.98 20.76 12.18
N ALA A 341 11.67 20.71 10.89
CA ALA A 341 10.73 19.77 10.28
C ALA A 341 11.42 18.51 9.72
N GLN A 342 12.74 18.55 9.56
CA GLN A 342 13.54 17.45 9.01
C GLN A 342 13.84 16.37 10.07
N THR A 343 14.02 15.13 9.61
CA THR A 343 14.31 13.96 10.47
C THR A 343 15.80 13.70 10.71
N ASP A 344 16.67 14.39 9.98
CA ASP A 344 18.12 14.25 10.08
C ASP A 344 18.66 14.64 11.46
N GLN A 345 19.83 14.08 11.81
CA GLN A 345 20.50 14.36 13.07
C GLN A 345 20.82 15.86 13.20
N ARG A 346 20.32 16.47 14.28
CA ARG A 346 20.60 17.87 14.63
C ARG A 346 21.18 18.01 16.03
N GLY A 347 21.98 19.06 16.20
CA GLY A 347 22.64 19.36 17.47
C GLY A 347 23.97 18.63 17.67
N PRO A 348 24.62 18.83 18.82
CA PRO A 348 25.91 18.21 19.10
C PRO A 348 25.73 16.72 19.38
N MET A 349 26.60 15.89 18.78
CA MET A 349 26.67 14.46 19.12
C MET A 349 26.96 14.27 20.62
N LEU A 350 26.26 13.33 21.24
CA LEU A 350 26.45 13.00 22.64
C LEU A 350 27.80 12.30 22.85
N PRO A 351 28.38 12.36 24.08
CA PRO A 351 29.60 11.62 24.39
C PRO A 351 29.45 10.13 24.08
N GLN A 352 30.46 9.56 23.40
CA GLN A 352 30.52 8.14 22.99
C GLN A 352 29.57 7.69 21.88
N ASP A 353 28.68 8.56 21.38
CA ASP A 353 27.65 8.22 20.38
C ASP A 353 28.21 7.90 18.96
N LYS A 354 29.51 8.13 18.75
CA LYS A 354 30.24 7.67 17.56
C LYS A 354 30.64 6.19 17.62
N GLN A 355 30.54 5.56 18.79
CA GLN A 355 30.83 4.14 18.95
C GLN A 355 29.64 3.31 18.46
N GLN A 356 29.92 2.12 17.95
CA GLN A 356 28.84 1.23 17.52
C GLN A 356 27.97 0.84 18.72
N PRO A 357 26.63 1.00 18.63
CA PRO A 357 25.74 0.56 19.70
C PRO A 357 25.76 -0.97 19.81
N PRO A 358 25.25 -1.53 20.92
CA PRO A 358 25.04 -2.97 21.03
C PRO A 358 24.24 -3.50 19.84
N LEU A 359 24.69 -4.61 19.27
CA LEU A 359 24.04 -5.28 18.16
C LEU A 359 23.63 -6.69 18.58
N MET A 360 22.37 -7.04 18.37
CA MET A 360 21.91 -8.41 18.54
C MET A 360 22.48 -9.29 17.41
N VAL A 361 23.00 -10.46 17.76
CA VAL A 361 23.53 -11.44 16.81
C VAL A 361 22.83 -12.78 17.03
N ALA A 362 22.79 -13.62 15.99
CA ALA A 362 22.26 -14.99 16.04
C ALA A 362 23.39 -16.01 15.80
N PRO A 363 24.17 -16.39 16.83
CA PRO A 363 25.38 -17.21 16.66
C PRO A 363 25.15 -18.60 16.03
N SER A 364 23.93 -19.12 16.15
CA SER A 364 23.52 -20.40 15.56
C SER A 364 22.51 -20.20 14.42
N GLY A 365 22.40 -18.99 13.88
CA GLY A 365 21.37 -18.64 12.90
C GLY A 365 19.95 -18.71 13.45
N ALA A 366 18.99 -18.83 12.53
CA ALA A 366 17.57 -18.90 12.83
C ALA A 366 17.17 -20.28 13.40
N ARG A 367 16.50 -20.31 14.56
CA ARG A 367 15.95 -21.55 15.17
C ARG A 367 14.47 -21.77 14.91
N TYR A 368 13.93 -21.08 13.90
CA TYR A 368 12.61 -21.32 13.33
C TYR A 368 12.74 -21.93 11.95
N SER A 369 11.62 -22.44 11.46
CA SER A 369 11.51 -23.03 10.13
C SER A 369 10.44 -22.32 9.31
N VAL A 370 10.65 -22.24 8.01
CA VAL A 370 9.75 -21.56 7.08
C VAL A 370 9.53 -22.42 5.84
N ASP A 371 8.28 -22.52 5.40
CA ASP A 371 7.90 -22.88 4.04
C ASP A 371 7.63 -21.57 3.30
N LEU A 372 8.53 -21.16 2.39
CA LEU A 372 8.46 -19.89 1.69
C LEU A 372 7.32 -19.86 0.67
N ASP A 373 7.06 -21.01 0.03
CA ASP A 373 6.06 -21.15 -1.03
C ASP A 373 4.64 -21.15 -0.45
N ARG A 374 4.47 -21.59 0.80
CA ARG A 374 3.16 -21.60 1.49
C ARG A 374 3.06 -20.59 2.61
N LYS A 375 4.09 -19.75 2.79
CA LYS A 375 4.17 -18.73 3.84
C LYS A 375 3.82 -19.29 5.23
N TYR A 376 4.38 -20.44 5.58
CA TYR A 376 4.11 -21.14 6.84
C TYR A 376 5.34 -21.13 7.75
N VAL A 377 5.13 -20.83 9.03
CA VAL A 377 6.21 -20.68 10.01
C VAL A 377 6.00 -21.67 11.15
N THR A 378 7.09 -22.28 11.61
CA THR A 378 7.12 -23.01 12.89
C THR A 378 8.27 -22.53 13.75
N TRP A 379 8.01 -22.29 15.03
CA TRP A 379 9.02 -21.92 16.00
C TRP A 379 8.71 -22.56 17.35
N MET A 380 9.64 -23.37 17.85
CA MET A 380 9.42 -24.17 19.06
C MET A 380 8.09 -24.94 18.95
N ASP A 381 7.16 -24.70 19.86
CA ASP A 381 5.84 -25.35 19.86
C ASP A 381 4.77 -24.58 19.06
N PHE A 382 5.09 -23.42 18.49
CA PHE A 382 4.18 -22.60 17.69
C PHE A 382 4.24 -22.91 16.20
N SER A 383 3.09 -22.78 15.54
CA SER A 383 3.00 -22.75 14.08
C SER A 383 1.85 -21.87 13.59
N PHE A 384 2.00 -21.25 12.42
CA PHE A 384 0.96 -20.44 11.78
C PHE A 384 1.24 -20.23 10.29
N TYR A 385 0.20 -19.92 9.53
CA TYR A 385 0.30 -19.43 8.15
C TYR A 385 0.25 -17.90 8.13
N ILE A 386 0.94 -17.28 7.19
CA ILE A 386 0.90 -15.85 6.91
C ILE A 386 0.00 -15.61 5.68
N SER A 387 -0.82 -14.57 5.74
CA SER A 387 -1.60 -14.05 4.63
C SER A 387 -1.41 -12.53 4.56
N PHE A 388 -1.70 -11.95 3.40
CA PHE A 388 -1.56 -10.52 3.14
C PHE A 388 -2.72 -10.04 2.27
N SER A 389 -3.26 -8.85 2.55
CA SER A 389 -4.30 -8.20 1.74
C SER A 389 -3.99 -6.72 1.52
N ARG A 390 -4.66 -6.11 0.53
CA ARG A 390 -4.54 -4.67 0.27
C ARG A 390 -4.98 -3.87 1.50
N ASP A 391 -6.14 -4.18 2.05
CA ASP A 391 -6.81 -3.32 3.03
C ASP A 391 -6.06 -3.28 4.36
N THR A 392 -5.70 -4.45 4.90
CA THR A 392 -5.21 -4.58 6.28
C THR A 392 -3.80 -5.17 6.40
N GLY A 393 -3.13 -5.41 5.27
CA GLY A 393 -1.76 -5.91 5.25
C GLY A 393 -1.66 -7.33 5.81
N VAL A 394 -0.74 -7.55 6.75
CA VAL A 394 -0.41 -8.89 7.27
C VAL A 394 -1.50 -9.45 8.20
N SER A 395 -1.79 -10.74 8.05
CA SER A 395 -2.63 -11.53 8.94
C SER A 395 -2.03 -12.93 9.15
N VAL A 396 -2.36 -13.58 10.27
CA VAL A 396 -1.90 -14.95 10.55
C VAL A 396 -3.07 -15.90 10.83
N PHE A 397 -2.95 -17.12 10.33
CA PHE A 397 -4.01 -18.14 10.32
C PHE A 397 -3.55 -19.49 10.87
N ASP A 398 -4.51 -20.27 11.37
CA ASP A 398 -4.29 -21.59 11.99
C ASP A 398 -3.15 -21.58 13.00
N ILE A 399 -3.19 -20.63 13.94
CA ILE A 399 -2.19 -20.50 14.99
C ILE A 399 -2.35 -21.67 15.95
N ARG A 400 -1.31 -22.50 16.03
CA ARG A 400 -1.26 -23.66 16.91
C ARG A 400 -0.15 -23.51 17.94
N TYR A 401 -0.38 -24.06 19.11
CA TYR A 401 0.62 -24.25 20.15
C TYR A 401 0.60 -25.72 20.59
N LYS A 402 1.76 -26.39 20.58
CA LYS A 402 1.90 -27.83 20.87
C LYS A 402 0.97 -28.69 20.01
N GLY A 403 0.83 -28.33 18.73
CA GLY A 403 -0.03 -29.03 17.75
C GLY A 403 -1.53 -28.72 17.83
N GLN A 404 -1.98 -28.02 18.89
CA GLN A 404 -3.39 -27.66 19.09
C GLN A 404 -3.66 -26.24 18.62
N ARG A 405 -4.72 -26.02 17.82
CA ARG A 405 -5.14 -24.67 17.41
C ARG A 405 -5.60 -23.86 18.61
N VAL A 406 -5.05 -22.66 18.75
CA VAL A 406 -5.44 -21.66 19.77
C VAL A 406 -6.20 -20.49 19.14
N LEU A 407 -5.86 -20.11 17.90
CA LEU A 407 -6.55 -19.06 17.14
C LEU A 407 -6.73 -19.52 15.69
N TYR A 408 -7.90 -19.29 15.11
CA TYR A 408 -8.14 -19.55 13.68
C TYR A 408 -7.55 -18.45 12.81
N GLU A 409 -7.74 -17.20 13.22
CA GLU A 409 -7.33 -15.99 12.49
C GLU A 409 -6.98 -14.92 13.53
N LEU A 410 -5.91 -14.18 13.26
CA LEU A 410 -5.52 -12.96 13.94
C LEU A 410 -4.96 -12.01 12.88
N GLY A 411 -5.55 -10.82 12.77
CA GLY A 411 -5.14 -9.82 11.80
C GLY A 411 -5.73 -8.46 12.14
N LEU A 412 -5.09 -7.40 11.64
CA LEU A 412 -5.62 -6.05 11.69
C LEU A 412 -6.97 -6.00 10.96
N GLN A 413 -7.89 -5.16 11.45
CA GLN A 413 -9.20 -4.95 10.83
C GLN A 413 -9.38 -3.53 10.32
N GLU A 414 -8.90 -2.54 11.08
CA GLU A 414 -8.92 -1.12 10.73
C GLU A 414 -7.95 -0.35 11.65
N ALA A 415 -7.47 0.82 11.21
CA ALA A 415 -6.90 1.84 12.08
C ALA A 415 -7.68 3.16 11.93
N LEU A 416 -7.98 3.79 13.07
CA LEU A 416 -8.69 5.05 13.16
C LEU A 416 -7.75 6.13 13.69
N ALA A 417 -7.62 7.23 12.94
CA ALA A 417 -7.02 8.46 13.43
C ALA A 417 -8.10 9.55 13.54
N HIS A 418 -8.77 9.61 14.70
CA HIS A 418 -9.79 10.61 14.98
C HIS A 418 -9.16 11.85 15.61
N TYR A 419 -9.23 12.97 14.90
CA TYR A 419 -8.72 14.25 15.36
C TYR A 419 -9.80 15.09 16.02
N ALA A 420 -9.36 16.14 16.71
CA ALA A 420 -10.19 17.23 17.16
C ALA A 420 -9.34 18.52 17.18
N GLY A 421 -9.91 19.62 16.72
CA GLY A 421 -9.26 20.94 16.70
C GLY A 421 -10.29 22.05 16.74
N ASN A 422 -9.86 23.28 16.99
CA ASN A 422 -10.75 24.44 16.86
C ASN A 422 -11.01 24.80 15.39
N ASP A 423 -10.06 24.47 14.52
CA ASP A 423 -10.22 24.63 13.07
C ASP A 423 -11.08 23.49 12.47
N PRO A 424 -11.77 23.76 11.36
CA PRO A 424 -12.73 22.83 10.78
C PRO A 424 -12.09 21.62 10.12
N ILE A 425 -10.78 21.66 9.80
CA ILE A 425 -10.08 20.53 9.19
C ILE A 425 -9.82 19.50 10.28
N GLN A 426 -9.03 19.87 11.29
CA GLN A 426 -8.65 18.98 12.39
C GLN A 426 -9.88 18.56 13.21
N SER A 427 -10.94 19.37 13.29
CA SER A 427 -12.20 18.96 13.91
C SER A 427 -12.95 17.86 13.15
N SER A 428 -12.72 17.72 11.85
CA SER A 428 -13.50 16.84 10.97
C SER A 428 -12.76 15.57 10.55
N VAL A 429 -11.44 15.54 10.69
CA VAL A 429 -10.62 14.39 10.28
C VAL A 429 -10.89 13.19 11.19
N ALA A 430 -11.26 12.08 10.56
CA ALA A 430 -11.42 10.77 11.16
C ALA A 430 -11.01 9.69 10.15
N TYR A 431 -9.72 9.63 9.82
CA TYR A 431 -9.18 8.68 8.85
C TYR A 431 -9.51 7.24 9.23
N LEU A 432 -9.92 6.47 8.21
CA LEU A 432 -10.09 5.03 8.27
C LEU A 432 -9.12 4.41 7.27
N ASP A 433 -7.97 3.99 7.78
CA ASP A 433 -6.77 3.77 6.97
C ASP A 433 -6.89 2.61 5.98
N SER A 434 -7.83 1.67 6.18
CA SER A 434 -8.12 0.62 5.20
C SER A 434 -8.63 1.16 3.85
N TYR A 435 -9.21 2.37 3.81
CA TYR A 435 -9.60 3.05 2.57
C TYR A 435 -8.39 3.29 1.65
N TYR A 436 -7.27 3.73 2.22
CA TYR A 436 -5.98 3.87 1.54
C TYR A 436 -5.34 2.49 1.35
N GLY A 437 -5.32 1.71 2.43
CA GLY A 437 -4.90 0.31 2.50
C GLY A 437 -3.52 0.15 3.12
N PHE A 438 -3.37 -0.73 4.11
CA PHE A 438 -2.07 -1.04 4.73
C PHE A 438 -1.10 -1.74 3.77
N GLY A 439 -1.62 -2.55 2.85
CA GLY A 439 -0.85 -3.37 1.93
C GLY A 439 -0.03 -2.56 0.92
N PRO A 440 -0.64 -1.60 0.19
CA PRO A 440 0.05 -0.73 -0.76
C PRO A 440 1.21 0.05 -0.15
N TYR A 441 1.12 0.38 1.13
CA TYR A 441 2.14 1.16 1.84
C TYR A 441 3.06 0.32 2.73
N ALA A 442 3.03 -1.01 2.60
CA ALA A 442 3.95 -1.91 3.31
C ALA A 442 5.31 -2.01 2.59
N PHE A 443 6.07 -0.91 2.59
CA PHE A 443 7.33 -0.77 1.88
C PHE A 443 8.44 -1.72 2.37
N GLU A 444 9.55 -1.77 1.63
CA GLU A 444 10.75 -2.53 2.02
C GLU A 444 11.27 -2.07 3.39
N LEU A 445 11.55 -3.04 4.28
CA LEU A 445 12.06 -2.76 5.61
C LEU A 445 13.57 -2.49 5.59
N VAL A 446 14.01 -1.50 6.36
CA VAL A 446 15.43 -1.14 6.49
C VAL A 446 16.14 -2.15 7.39
N LYS A 447 16.92 -3.04 6.76
CA LYS A 447 17.66 -4.12 7.44
C LYS A 447 18.64 -3.59 8.48
N GLY A 448 18.55 -4.09 9.71
CA GLY A 448 19.36 -3.66 10.85
C GLY A 448 18.78 -2.48 11.65
N TYR A 449 17.71 -1.85 11.15
CA TYR A 449 16.98 -0.79 11.84
C TYR A 449 15.57 -1.27 12.18
N ASP A 450 14.75 -1.54 11.17
CA ASP A 450 13.37 -1.99 11.36
C ASP A 450 13.31 -3.42 11.91
N CYS A 451 14.27 -4.26 11.54
CA CYS A 451 14.45 -5.59 12.13
C CYS A 451 15.94 -5.90 12.31
N PRO A 452 16.31 -6.86 13.19
CA PRO A 452 17.69 -7.29 13.34
C PRO A 452 18.28 -7.76 12.00
N VAL A 453 19.59 -7.54 11.80
CA VAL A 453 20.29 -7.85 10.54
C VAL A 453 20.16 -9.32 10.12
N TYR A 454 20.00 -10.23 11.08
CA TYR A 454 19.87 -11.67 10.85
C TYR A 454 18.43 -12.15 10.58
N ALA A 455 17.44 -11.24 10.51
CA ALA A 455 16.05 -11.60 10.29
C ALA A 455 15.84 -12.29 8.93
N THR A 456 14.84 -13.15 8.85
CA THR A 456 14.36 -13.69 7.57
C THR A 456 13.31 -12.75 6.99
N TYR A 457 13.57 -12.22 5.81
CA TYR A 457 12.67 -11.30 5.13
C TYR A 457 11.80 -12.03 4.10
N LEU A 458 10.54 -11.61 3.99
CA LEU A 458 9.55 -12.16 3.07
C LEU A 458 8.90 -11.01 2.29
N ASN A 459 8.64 -11.25 1.01
CA ASN A 459 7.91 -10.31 0.16
C ASN A 459 6.41 -10.37 0.45
N SER A 460 5.74 -9.25 0.19
CA SER A 460 4.28 -9.13 0.07
C SER A 460 3.91 -8.54 -1.29
N SER A 461 2.68 -8.79 -1.75
CA SER A 461 2.19 -8.28 -3.02
C SER A 461 0.74 -7.84 -2.94
N PHE A 462 0.36 -6.93 -3.84
CA PHE A 462 -1.01 -6.43 -4.00
C PHE A 462 -1.28 -6.10 -5.47
N TYR A 463 -2.56 -6.07 -5.84
CA TYR A 463 -2.99 -5.66 -7.17
C TYR A 463 -3.06 -4.13 -7.27
N VAL A 464 -2.58 -3.58 -8.38
CA VAL A 464 -2.75 -2.16 -8.75
C VAL A 464 -2.70 -1.99 -10.26
N SER A 465 -3.65 -1.24 -10.83
CA SER A 465 -3.66 -0.83 -12.24
C SER A 465 -3.36 -1.98 -13.22
N GLU A 466 -4.18 -3.03 -13.18
CA GLU A 466 -4.02 -4.24 -14.01
C GLU A 466 -2.71 -5.03 -13.81
N THR A 467 -1.91 -4.71 -12.78
CA THR A 467 -0.63 -5.35 -12.48
C THR A 467 -0.56 -5.87 -11.03
N THR A 468 0.42 -6.73 -10.75
CA THR A 468 0.81 -7.08 -9.37
C THR A 468 2.02 -6.24 -8.99
N HIS A 469 1.92 -5.47 -7.92
CA HIS A 469 3.07 -4.84 -7.29
C HIS A 469 3.60 -5.74 -6.16
N THR A 470 4.91 -5.89 -6.08
CA THR A 470 5.58 -6.66 -5.01
C THR A 470 6.50 -5.75 -4.22
N HIS A 471 6.25 -5.67 -2.91
CA HIS A 471 7.20 -5.09 -1.96
C HIS A 471 8.19 -6.17 -1.55
N ILE A 472 9.47 -5.92 -1.85
CA ILE A 472 10.57 -6.81 -1.50
C ILE A 472 10.88 -6.62 -0.02
N ASP A 473 11.12 -7.71 0.71
CA ASP A 473 11.56 -7.68 2.10
C ASP A 473 10.70 -6.80 3.04
N SER A 474 9.38 -6.77 2.78
CA SER A 474 8.38 -5.95 3.49
C SER A 474 7.88 -6.58 4.79
N LEU A 475 8.09 -7.89 4.96
CA LEU A 475 7.84 -8.61 6.20
C LEU A 475 9.15 -9.17 6.75
N CYS A 476 9.31 -9.20 8.06
CA CYS A 476 10.47 -9.86 8.68
C CYS A 476 10.05 -10.82 9.81
N VAL A 477 10.71 -11.96 9.88
CA VAL A 477 10.58 -12.95 10.94
C VAL A 477 11.92 -13.10 11.66
N PHE A 478 11.94 -12.99 12.98
CA PHE A 478 13.16 -13.13 13.76
C PHE A 478 12.91 -13.61 15.20
N GLU A 479 13.93 -14.25 15.79
CA GLU A 479 14.00 -14.42 17.24
C GLU A 479 14.68 -13.23 17.90
N TYR A 480 14.31 -12.93 19.13
CA TYR A 480 14.98 -11.91 19.94
C TYR A 480 15.14 -12.40 21.39
N ASP A 481 16.34 -12.23 21.96
CA ASP A 481 16.61 -12.46 23.39
C ASP A 481 16.27 -11.17 24.14
N ALA A 482 15.20 -11.19 24.94
CA ALA A 482 14.77 -10.01 25.67
C ALA A 482 15.83 -9.57 26.69
N ASP A 483 15.77 -8.31 27.09
CA ASP A 483 16.64 -7.71 28.09
C ASP A 483 16.38 -8.21 29.53
N TYR A 484 15.33 -9.02 29.73
CA TYR A 484 15.00 -9.66 31.00
C TYR A 484 14.63 -11.16 30.84
N PRO A 485 14.86 -12.00 31.86
CA PRO A 485 14.54 -13.43 31.80
C PRO A 485 13.04 -13.69 31.92
N ILE A 486 12.56 -14.80 31.35
CA ILE A 486 11.13 -15.18 31.44
C ILE A 486 10.75 -15.56 32.87
N GLN A 487 11.71 -16.16 33.59
CA GLN A 487 11.59 -16.42 35.01
C GLN A 487 12.98 -16.47 35.65
N ARG A 488 13.03 -16.11 36.94
CA ARG A 488 14.18 -16.37 37.79
C ARG A 488 13.72 -16.56 39.24
N HIS A 489 14.41 -17.43 39.97
CA HIS A 489 14.20 -17.59 41.41
C HIS A 489 15.55 -17.76 42.12
N SER A 490 15.64 -17.27 43.35
CA SER A 490 16.86 -17.37 44.17
C SER A 490 16.47 -17.70 45.60
N THR A 491 17.16 -18.68 46.18
CA THR A 491 17.11 -19.04 47.59
C THR A 491 18.50 -18.87 48.21
N SER A 492 18.70 -19.25 49.48
CA SER A 492 20.03 -19.29 50.09
C SER A 492 20.96 -20.32 49.45
N ASP A 493 20.39 -21.36 48.83
CA ASP A 493 21.13 -22.56 48.43
C ASP A 493 21.25 -22.70 46.92
N TYR A 494 20.35 -22.07 46.14
CA TYR A 494 20.39 -22.15 44.68
C TYR A 494 19.76 -20.94 43.97
N VAL A 495 20.09 -20.81 42.68
CA VAL A 495 19.49 -19.86 41.74
C VAL A 495 19.05 -20.61 40.50
N SER A 496 17.84 -20.32 40.00
CA SER A 496 17.35 -20.76 38.70
C SER A 496 16.97 -19.56 37.84
N SER A 497 17.19 -19.66 36.53
CA SER A 497 16.76 -18.65 35.57
C SER A 497 16.59 -19.27 34.19
N THR A 498 15.65 -18.73 33.42
CA THR A 498 15.40 -19.09 32.03
C THR A 498 15.39 -17.83 31.19
N LYS A 499 16.08 -17.86 30.04
CA LYS A 499 16.08 -16.76 29.07
C LYS A 499 14.68 -16.54 28.51
N ASN A 500 14.37 -15.28 28.16
CA ASN A 500 13.16 -14.94 27.45
C ASN A 500 13.50 -14.74 25.96
N VAL A 501 13.44 -15.83 25.20
CA VAL A 501 13.60 -15.75 23.75
C VAL A 501 12.24 -15.88 23.10
N TYR A 502 11.88 -14.93 22.26
CA TYR A 502 10.58 -14.88 21.59
C TYR A 502 10.74 -14.75 20.08
N LEU A 503 9.72 -15.16 19.32
CA LEU A 503 9.61 -14.94 17.88
C LEU A 503 8.77 -13.70 17.59
N THR A 504 9.13 -12.95 16.55
CA THR A 504 8.35 -11.83 16.02
C THR A 504 8.17 -12.00 14.52
N LEU A 505 6.96 -11.72 14.03
CA LEU A 505 6.65 -11.42 12.64
C LEU A 505 6.29 -9.93 12.61
N ARG A 506 6.91 -9.13 11.74
CA ARG A 506 6.70 -7.69 11.67
C ARG A 506 6.40 -7.22 10.26
N SER A 507 5.56 -6.21 10.17
CA SER A 507 5.27 -5.39 8.98
C SER A 507 5.26 -3.92 9.39
N VAL A 508 5.69 -3.03 8.51
CA VAL A 508 5.55 -1.57 8.67
C VAL A 508 4.76 -1.04 7.49
N SER A 509 3.70 -0.27 7.75
CA SER A 509 2.93 0.42 6.71
C SER A 509 3.02 1.93 6.91
N THR A 510 3.51 2.64 5.89
CA THR A 510 3.70 4.10 5.93
C THR A 510 2.61 4.81 5.13
N ILE A 511 1.47 5.08 5.77
CA ILE A 511 0.29 5.68 5.11
C ILE A 511 0.39 7.19 5.26
N GLY A 512 0.78 7.87 4.18
CA GLY A 512 1.08 9.31 4.22
C GLY A 512 2.12 9.61 5.30
N ASN A 513 1.73 10.40 6.29
CA ASN A 513 2.61 10.86 7.38
C ASN A 513 2.72 9.90 8.58
N TYR A 514 2.12 8.71 8.53
CA TYR A 514 2.11 7.75 9.64
C TYR A 514 2.94 6.51 9.33
N ASP A 515 3.79 6.10 10.27
CA ASP A 515 4.49 4.81 10.24
C ASP A 515 3.91 3.83 11.26
N TYR A 516 3.11 2.87 10.79
CA TYR A 516 2.52 1.83 11.64
C TYR A 516 3.37 0.57 11.66
N MET A 517 4.13 0.36 12.73
CA MET A 517 4.87 -0.90 12.96
C MET A 517 4.01 -1.92 13.72
N THR A 518 3.60 -2.99 13.03
CA THR A 518 2.85 -4.12 13.60
C THR A 518 3.78 -5.29 13.92
N ARG A 519 3.55 -6.00 15.04
CA ARG A 519 4.41 -7.09 15.52
C ARG A 519 3.68 -8.20 16.27
#